data_AF-A0A9D8JJ38-F1
#
_entry.id   AF-A0A9D8JJ38-F1
#
_cell.length_a   1.000
_cell.length_b   1.000
_cell.length_c   1.000
_cell.angle_alpha   90.00
_cell.angle_beta   90.00
_cell.angle_gamma   90.00
#
_symmetry.space_group_name_H-M   'P 1'
#
loop_
_entity.id
_entity.type
_entity.pdbx_description
1 polymer ?
#
loop_
_entity_poly.entity_id
_entity_poly.type
_entity_poly.pdbx_seq_one_letter_code
_entity_poly.pdbx_strand_id
1 'polypeptide(L)'
;MATDKEKILDLAQKYIQKNQPKKAIAEYIKLIEADPNDTRLYLKLGDLYFKIGENEKAITEYMKLAGLYTEEDLNSRAISIYKKVLAISPKRIDALHKIASLYLKEGLAGDARNYYLSILETKPDDQEARKALNSLDMPSQPRDIPKVVPPVQFPPPEHYSPPEEIKPFDDKSDLFPSSVVETSSMPDGAEAQLPPDKDSEMHYHLGIAYKEMELFDYAISEFELASSNPAIKFDCYIMLGSCFLEKGDNAQAIQQLKEAAQIKGLTREKLVRLHFNLGLAYEANGMLSQAMETFNQVLRLDESFSEAQERIKKLQQLQK
;
A
#
# COMPACT_ATOMS: atom_id res chain seq x y z
N MET A 1 -42.60 2.40 -19.44
CA MET A 1 -41.46 3.07 -18.78
C MET A 1 -40.15 2.30 -18.98
N ALA A 2 -40.06 0.98 -18.72
CA ALA A 2 -38.84 0.20 -19.00
C ALA A 2 -38.44 0.16 -20.50
N THR A 3 -39.44 0.03 -21.38
CA THR A 3 -39.24 -0.04 -22.85
C THR A 3 -38.72 1.25 -23.48
N ASP A 4 -38.88 2.40 -22.85
CA ASP A 4 -38.35 3.67 -23.37
C ASP A 4 -36.93 3.92 -22.88
N LYS A 5 -36.58 3.52 -21.65
CA LYS A 5 -35.21 3.55 -21.11
C LYS A 5 -34.27 2.70 -21.97
N GLU A 6 -34.67 1.47 -22.29
CA GLU A 6 -33.88 0.56 -23.14
C GLU A 6 -33.69 1.09 -24.56
N LYS A 7 -34.74 1.65 -25.18
CA LYS A 7 -34.62 2.26 -26.52
C LYS A 7 -33.66 3.44 -26.54
N ILE A 8 -33.67 4.29 -25.52
CA ILE A 8 -32.78 5.45 -25.43
C ILE A 8 -31.33 4.97 -25.20
N LEU A 9 -31.13 3.92 -24.38
CA LEU A 9 -29.82 3.28 -24.19
C LEU A 9 -29.27 2.70 -25.50
N ASP A 10 -30.08 1.93 -26.24
CA ASP A 10 -29.69 1.35 -27.52
C ASP A 10 -29.34 2.44 -28.55
N LEU A 11 -30.11 3.53 -28.56
CA LEU A 11 -29.85 4.67 -29.42
C LEU A 11 -28.53 5.38 -29.05
N ALA A 12 -28.28 5.58 -27.75
CA ALA A 12 -27.02 6.14 -27.27
C ALA A 12 -25.82 5.27 -27.67
N GLN A 13 -25.92 3.96 -27.51
CA GLN A 13 -24.88 2.99 -27.92
C GLN A 13 -24.65 3.01 -29.43
N LYS A 14 -25.72 3.09 -30.22
CA LYS A 14 -25.62 3.22 -31.69
C LYS A 14 -24.89 4.50 -32.10
N TYR A 15 -25.12 5.61 -31.39
CA TYR A 15 -24.36 6.84 -31.63
C TYR A 15 -22.88 6.71 -31.25
N ILE A 16 -22.54 5.97 -30.19
CA ILE A 16 -21.15 5.67 -29.85
C ILE A 16 -20.49 4.85 -30.95
N GLN A 17 -21.14 3.79 -31.44
CA GLN A 17 -20.62 2.94 -32.53
C GLN A 17 -20.40 3.73 -33.83
N LYS A 18 -21.26 4.71 -34.10
CA LYS A 18 -21.14 5.62 -35.25
C LYS A 18 -20.14 6.75 -35.04
N ASN A 19 -19.38 6.75 -33.95
CA ASN A 19 -18.44 7.80 -33.56
C ASN A 19 -19.09 9.20 -33.47
N GLN A 20 -20.34 9.25 -32.97
CA GLN A 20 -21.11 10.48 -32.75
C GLN A 20 -21.34 10.73 -31.24
N PRO A 21 -20.27 10.98 -30.45
CA PRO A 21 -20.35 11.04 -28.99
C PRO A 21 -21.23 12.18 -28.47
N LYS A 22 -21.31 13.32 -29.18
CA LYS A 22 -22.18 14.45 -28.80
C LYS A 22 -23.67 14.08 -28.80
N LYS A 23 -24.10 13.23 -29.74
CA LYS A 23 -25.50 12.75 -29.78
C LYS A 23 -25.76 11.70 -28.71
N ALA A 24 -24.79 10.81 -28.47
CA ALA A 24 -24.88 9.85 -27.37
C ALA A 24 -25.03 10.55 -26.01
N ILE A 25 -24.24 11.61 -25.78
CA ILE A 25 -24.33 12.46 -24.58
C ILE A 25 -25.75 13.01 -24.38
N ALA A 26 -26.38 13.55 -25.44
CA ALA A 26 -27.74 14.06 -25.35
C ALA A 26 -28.77 12.99 -24.95
N GLU A 27 -28.59 11.75 -25.41
CA GLU A 27 -29.46 10.64 -24.99
C GLU A 27 -29.18 10.19 -23.55
N TYR A 28 -27.92 10.19 -23.10
CA TYR A 28 -27.58 9.90 -21.70
C TYR A 28 -28.11 10.95 -20.72
N ILE A 29 -28.14 12.23 -21.11
CA ILE A 29 -28.72 13.29 -20.28
C ILE A 29 -30.22 13.03 -20.04
N LYS A 30 -30.98 12.65 -21.07
CA LYS A 30 -32.41 12.28 -20.92
C LYS A 30 -32.61 11.10 -19.99
N LEU A 31 -31.69 10.12 -20.02
CA LEU A 31 -31.75 8.96 -19.14
C LEU A 31 -31.50 9.35 -17.67
N ILE A 32 -30.58 10.28 -17.43
CA ILE A 32 -30.28 10.80 -16.08
C ILE A 32 -31.43 11.66 -15.57
N GLU A 33 -32.06 12.46 -16.43
CA GLU A 33 -33.26 13.24 -16.05
C GLU A 33 -34.42 12.32 -15.62
N ALA A 34 -34.54 11.14 -16.23
CA ALA A 34 -35.53 10.15 -15.86
C ALA A 34 -35.17 9.33 -14.60
N ASP A 35 -33.88 9.12 -14.34
CA ASP A 35 -33.36 8.34 -13.22
C ASP A 35 -32.07 8.97 -12.65
N PRO A 36 -32.20 9.99 -11.77
CA PRO A 36 -31.06 10.78 -11.30
C PRO A 36 -30.10 10.04 -10.38
N ASN A 37 -30.43 8.83 -9.92
CA ASN A 37 -29.61 8.05 -8.99
C ASN A 37 -28.88 6.90 -9.70
N ASP A 38 -29.06 6.72 -11.01
CA ASP A 38 -28.38 5.65 -11.76
C ASP A 38 -26.89 5.98 -11.99
N THR A 39 -26.06 5.49 -11.07
CA THR A 39 -24.60 5.67 -11.06
C THR A 39 -23.91 5.24 -12.36
N ARG A 40 -24.49 4.27 -13.09
CA ARG A 40 -23.92 3.78 -14.36
C ARG A 40 -23.99 4.85 -15.45
N LEU A 41 -25.05 5.66 -15.45
CA LEU A 41 -25.26 6.70 -16.44
C LEU A 41 -24.25 7.84 -16.27
N TYR A 42 -24.00 8.28 -15.03
CA TYR A 42 -23.00 9.31 -14.74
C TYR A 42 -21.59 8.87 -15.12
N LEU A 43 -21.23 7.60 -14.87
CA LEU A 43 -19.94 7.06 -15.28
C LEU A 43 -19.78 7.11 -16.80
N LYS A 44 -20.79 6.62 -17.54
CA LYS A 44 -20.76 6.62 -19.01
C LYS A 44 -20.74 8.03 -19.58
N LEU A 45 -21.50 8.95 -18.99
CA LEU A 45 -21.55 10.34 -19.41
C LEU A 45 -20.20 11.06 -19.16
N GLY A 46 -19.60 10.86 -17.99
CA GLY A 46 -18.27 11.36 -17.65
C GLY A 46 -17.19 10.84 -18.60
N ASP A 47 -17.18 9.52 -18.87
CA ASP A 47 -16.25 8.89 -19.81
C ASP A 47 -16.39 9.47 -21.23
N LEU A 48 -17.64 9.72 -21.68
CA LEU A 48 -17.91 10.33 -22.98
C LEU A 48 -17.44 11.78 -23.05
N TYR A 49 -17.69 12.59 -22.01
CA TYR A 49 -17.20 13.97 -21.94
C TYR A 49 -15.67 14.02 -21.95
N PHE A 50 -15.02 13.13 -21.20
CA PHE A 50 -13.57 13.03 -21.18
C PHE A 50 -13.01 12.66 -22.57
N LYS A 51 -13.65 11.70 -23.26
CA LYS A 51 -13.23 11.29 -24.61
C LYS A 51 -13.32 12.40 -25.64
N ILE A 52 -14.26 13.34 -25.50
CA ILE A 52 -14.40 14.48 -26.41
C ILE A 52 -13.59 15.71 -25.97
N GLY A 53 -12.80 15.61 -24.88
CA GLY A 53 -11.96 16.68 -24.35
C GLY A 53 -12.70 17.73 -23.50
N GLU A 54 -13.96 17.48 -23.18
CA GLU A 54 -14.78 18.37 -22.33
C GLU A 54 -14.52 18.07 -20.85
N ASN A 55 -13.29 18.33 -20.40
CA ASN A 55 -12.76 17.90 -19.11
C ASN A 55 -13.57 18.41 -17.91
N GLU A 56 -13.99 19.69 -17.91
CA GLU A 56 -14.79 20.25 -16.81
C GLU A 56 -16.17 19.59 -16.68
N LYS A 57 -16.80 19.23 -17.81
CA LYS A 57 -18.07 18.50 -17.80
C LYS A 57 -17.86 17.07 -17.30
N ALA A 58 -16.77 16.41 -17.72
CA ALA A 58 -16.42 15.10 -17.21
C ALA A 58 -16.21 15.10 -15.69
N ILE A 59 -15.45 16.09 -15.19
CA ILE A 59 -15.24 16.30 -13.76
C ILE A 59 -16.58 16.49 -13.05
N THR A 60 -17.46 17.35 -13.57
CA THR A 60 -18.77 17.60 -12.97
C THR A 60 -19.59 16.31 -12.80
N GLU A 61 -19.63 15.46 -13.84
CA GLU A 61 -20.39 14.20 -13.77
C GLU A 61 -19.72 13.16 -12.87
N TYR A 62 -18.38 13.10 -12.83
CA TYR A 62 -17.66 12.25 -11.87
C TYR A 62 -17.85 12.71 -10.42
N MET A 63 -17.88 14.02 -10.16
CA MET A 63 -18.14 14.56 -8.83
C MET A 63 -19.55 14.19 -8.34
N LYS A 64 -20.56 14.26 -9.22
CA LYS A 64 -21.93 13.79 -8.91
C LYS A 64 -21.96 12.29 -8.60
N LEU A 65 -21.32 11.49 -9.44
CA LEU A 65 -21.22 10.03 -9.23
C LEU A 65 -20.55 9.70 -7.90
N ALA A 66 -19.44 10.37 -7.57
CA ALA A 66 -18.75 10.17 -6.31
C ALA A 66 -19.60 10.61 -5.10
N GLY A 67 -20.42 11.66 -5.27
CA GLY A 67 -21.44 12.07 -4.31
C GLY A 67 -22.47 10.97 -4.03
N LEU A 68 -23.05 10.38 -5.09
CA LEU A 68 -24.00 9.25 -4.95
C LEU A 68 -23.37 8.06 -4.21
N TYR A 69 -22.13 7.69 -4.54
CA TYR A 69 -21.43 6.63 -3.80
C TYR A 69 -21.17 7.00 -2.34
N THR A 70 -20.95 8.27 -2.04
CA THR A 70 -20.77 8.72 -0.65
C THR A 70 -22.08 8.64 0.13
N GLU A 71 -23.22 8.94 -0.51
CA GLU A 71 -24.55 8.80 0.08
C GLU A 71 -24.93 7.34 0.35
N GLU A 72 -24.47 6.41 -0.51
CA GLU A 72 -24.62 4.97 -0.32
C GLU A 72 -23.60 4.35 0.64
N ASP A 73 -22.77 5.16 1.31
CA ASP A 73 -21.66 4.74 2.19
C ASP A 73 -20.60 3.86 1.51
N LEU A 74 -20.54 3.89 0.18
CA LEU A 74 -19.55 3.19 -0.65
C LEU A 74 -18.27 4.05 -0.77
N ASN A 75 -17.67 4.37 0.37
CA ASN A 75 -16.59 5.36 0.48
C ASN A 75 -15.37 5.01 -0.38
N SER A 76 -14.98 3.73 -0.49
CA SER A 76 -13.87 3.29 -1.36
C SER A 76 -14.14 3.54 -2.85
N ARG A 77 -15.40 3.36 -3.30
CA ARG A 77 -15.79 3.64 -4.70
C ARG A 77 -15.83 5.13 -4.96
N ALA A 78 -16.33 5.93 -4.02
CA ALA A 78 -16.31 7.38 -4.11
C ALA A 78 -14.88 7.92 -4.26
N ILE A 79 -13.94 7.45 -3.41
CA ILE A 79 -12.52 7.83 -3.48
C ILE A 79 -11.93 7.48 -4.86
N SER A 80 -12.23 6.31 -5.41
CA SER A 80 -11.76 5.91 -6.76
C SER A 80 -12.23 6.89 -7.85
N ILE A 81 -13.49 7.32 -7.80
CA ILE A 81 -14.03 8.29 -8.76
C ILE A 81 -13.42 9.68 -8.55
N TYR A 82 -13.23 10.13 -7.31
CA TYR A 82 -12.52 11.39 -7.06
C TYR A 82 -11.06 11.34 -7.52
N LYS A 83 -10.36 10.20 -7.40
CA LYS A 83 -9.02 10.02 -7.97
C LYS A 83 -9.02 10.15 -9.49
N LYS A 84 -10.07 9.71 -10.19
CA LYS A 84 -10.23 10.01 -11.64
C LYS A 84 -10.36 11.51 -11.91
N VAL A 85 -11.07 12.25 -11.06
CA VAL A 85 -11.14 13.72 -11.17
C VAL A 85 -9.75 14.34 -11.02
N LEU A 86 -8.94 13.88 -10.05
CA LEU A 86 -7.57 14.36 -9.87
C LEU A 86 -6.63 13.96 -11.01
N ALA A 87 -6.87 12.83 -11.69
CA ALA A 87 -6.10 12.49 -12.89
C ALA A 87 -6.32 13.50 -14.04
N ILE A 88 -7.51 14.11 -14.11
CA ILE A 88 -7.83 15.16 -15.10
C ILE A 88 -7.34 16.52 -14.62
N SER A 89 -7.55 16.84 -13.34
CA SER A 89 -7.16 18.10 -12.71
C SER A 89 -6.48 17.83 -11.35
N PRO A 90 -5.15 17.64 -11.30
CA PRO A 90 -4.44 17.23 -10.09
C PRO A 90 -4.59 18.17 -8.89
N LYS A 91 -4.84 19.46 -9.14
CA LYS A 91 -4.97 20.49 -8.10
C LYS A 91 -6.43 20.88 -7.82
N ARG A 92 -7.37 19.98 -8.11
CA ARG A 92 -8.79 20.27 -7.91
C ARG A 92 -9.15 20.21 -6.42
N ILE A 93 -9.25 21.39 -5.79
CA ILE A 93 -9.41 21.54 -4.34
C ILE A 93 -10.70 20.89 -3.81
N ASP A 94 -11.82 20.97 -4.54
CA ASP A 94 -13.08 20.36 -4.09
C ASP A 94 -12.99 18.82 -4.00
N ALA A 95 -12.37 18.18 -5.00
CA ALA A 95 -12.11 16.74 -4.99
C ALA A 95 -11.11 16.34 -3.90
N LEU A 96 -10.06 17.13 -3.67
CA LEU A 96 -9.09 16.89 -2.59
C LEU A 96 -9.77 16.94 -1.21
N HIS A 97 -10.65 17.92 -0.97
CA HIS A 97 -11.41 18.02 0.27
C HIS A 97 -12.33 16.81 0.48
N LYS A 98 -13.04 16.40 -0.59
CA LYS A 98 -13.93 15.24 -0.52
C LYS A 98 -13.16 13.95 -0.22
N ILE A 99 -12.03 13.72 -0.88
CA ILE A 99 -11.16 12.56 -0.60
C ILE A 99 -10.65 12.60 0.85
N ALA A 100 -10.13 13.73 1.31
CA ALA A 100 -9.61 13.87 2.67
C ALA A 100 -10.70 13.61 3.72
N SER A 101 -11.91 14.15 3.52
CA SER A 101 -13.05 13.92 4.41
C SER A 101 -13.49 12.45 4.46
N LEU A 102 -13.41 11.73 3.33
CA LEU A 102 -13.72 10.31 3.27
C LEU A 102 -12.64 9.48 3.98
N TYR A 103 -11.37 9.81 3.81
CA TYR A 103 -10.29 9.16 4.56
C TYR A 103 -10.43 9.37 6.08
N LEU A 104 -10.87 10.55 6.53
CA LEU A 104 -11.19 10.77 7.94
C LEU A 104 -12.34 9.90 8.43
N LYS A 105 -13.40 9.76 7.62
CA LYS A 105 -14.55 8.92 7.96
C LYS A 105 -14.17 7.44 8.12
N GLU A 106 -13.22 6.97 7.33
CA GLU A 106 -12.67 5.61 7.41
C GLU A 106 -11.60 5.43 8.51
N GLY A 107 -11.27 6.49 9.27
CA GLY A 107 -10.24 6.45 10.31
C GLY A 107 -8.80 6.52 9.80
N LEU A 108 -8.61 6.75 8.50
CA LEU A 108 -7.31 6.89 7.84
C LEU A 108 -6.79 8.33 7.95
N ALA A 109 -6.49 8.75 9.17
CA ALA A 109 -6.08 10.11 9.51
C ALA A 109 -4.79 10.55 8.79
N GLY A 110 -3.85 9.63 8.57
CA GLY A 110 -2.58 9.90 7.87
C GLY A 110 -2.79 10.30 6.41
N ASP A 111 -3.56 9.51 5.66
CA ASP A 111 -3.89 9.83 4.27
C ASP A 111 -4.65 11.15 4.17
N ALA A 112 -5.67 11.34 5.02
CA ALA A 112 -6.42 12.59 5.07
C ALA A 112 -5.52 13.81 5.30
N ARG A 113 -4.55 13.70 6.22
CA ARG A 113 -3.56 14.76 6.51
C ARG A 113 -2.77 15.15 5.26
N ASN A 114 -2.29 14.18 4.50
CA ASN A 114 -1.53 14.44 3.27
C ASN A 114 -2.37 15.20 2.23
N TYR A 115 -3.64 14.82 2.05
CA TYR A 115 -4.54 15.54 1.16
C TYR A 115 -4.81 16.97 1.63
N TYR A 116 -5.03 17.20 2.93
CA TYR A 116 -5.19 18.57 3.44
C TYR A 116 -3.93 19.42 3.31
N LEU A 117 -2.73 18.84 3.48
CA LEU A 117 -1.47 19.54 3.22
C LEU A 117 -1.36 19.95 1.74
N SER A 118 -1.70 19.06 0.80
CA SER A 118 -1.71 19.37 -0.63
C SER A 118 -2.68 20.50 -1.01
N ILE A 119 -3.81 20.61 -0.28
CA ILE A 119 -4.75 21.71 -0.42
C ILE A 119 -4.09 23.02 0.03
N LEU A 120 -3.41 23.02 1.17
CA LEU A 120 -2.73 24.22 1.69
C LEU A 120 -1.53 24.66 0.84
N GLU A 121 -0.87 23.74 0.14
CA GLU A 121 0.15 24.10 -0.85
C GLU A 121 -0.44 24.94 -2.00
N THR A 122 -1.65 24.59 -2.44
CA THR A 122 -2.31 25.29 -3.55
C THR A 122 -3.10 26.52 -3.08
N LYS A 123 -3.73 26.43 -1.91
CA LYS A 123 -4.57 27.46 -1.30
C LYS A 123 -4.24 27.54 0.20
N PRO A 124 -3.22 28.32 0.58
CA PRO A 124 -2.76 28.40 1.96
C PRO A 124 -3.83 28.87 2.94
N ASP A 125 -4.82 29.67 2.48
CA ASP A 125 -5.90 30.21 3.31
C ASP A 125 -7.16 29.34 3.37
N ASP A 126 -7.04 28.07 3.00
CA ASP A 126 -8.18 27.16 3.09
C ASP A 126 -8.51 26.81 4.56
N GLN A 127 -9.60 27.39 5.06
CA GLN A 127 -10.02 27.24 6.45
C GLN A 127 -10.44 25.81 6.80
N GLU A 128 -11.00 25.07 5.85
CA GLU A 128 -11.46 23.70 6.07
C GLU A 128 -10.24 22.78 6.28
N ALA A 129 -9.24 22.89 5.40
CA ALA A 129 -8.00 22.12 5.53
C ALA A 129 -7.24 22.47 6.81
N ARG A 130 -7.12 23.76 7.16
CA ARG A 130 -6.49 24.17 8.43
C ARG A 130 -7.21 23.64 9.65
N LYS A 131 -8.55 23.70 9.68
CA LYS A 131 -9.34 23.19 10.80
C LYS A 131 -9.20 21.67 10.93
N ALA A 132 -9.28 20.95 9.81
CA ALA A 132 -9.10 19.51 9.80
C ALA A 132 -7.71 19.12 10.29
N LEU A 133 -6.64 19.75 9.79
CA LEU A 133 -5.27 19.50 10.25
C LEU A 133 -5.09 19.81 11.74
N ASN A 134 -5.58 20.96 12.21
CA ASN A 134 -5.54 21.28 13.64
C ASN A 134 -6.28 20.23 14.47
N SER A 135 -7.42 19.71 14.01
CA SER A 135 -8.13 18.65 14.72
C SER A 135 -7.39 17.31 14.73
N LEU A 136 -6.56 17.03 13.72
CA LEU A 136 -5.75 15.83 13.60
C LEU A 136 -4.43 15.93 14.39
N ASP A 137 -3.84 17.12 14.44
CA ASP A 137 -2.59 17.41 15.16
C ASP A 137 -2.84 17.71 16.65
N MET A 138 -4.11 17.87 17.08
CA MET A 138 -4.43 17.94 18.51
C MET A 138 -4.00 16.62 19.16
N PRO A 139 -3.10 16.64 20.16
CA PRO A 139 -2.80 15.44 20.90
C PRO A 139 -4.11 14.90 21.44
N SER A 140 -4.39 13.62 21.17
CA SER A 140 -5.36 12.86 21.96
C SER A 140 -5.17 13.30 23.40
N GLN A 141 -6.23 13.77 24.09
CA GLN A 141 -6.12 14.15 25.50
C GLN A 141 -5.24 13.09 26.17
N PRO A 142 -4.14 13.49 26.83
CA PRO A 142 -3.27 12.50 27.44
C PRO A 142 -4.17 11.61 28.28
N ARG A 143 -4.29 10.33 27.91
CA ARG A 143 -4.81 9.33 28.85
C ARG A 143 -3.99 9.56 30.10
N ASP A 144 -4.62 9.66 31.27
CA ASP A 144 -3.91 9.78 32.53
C ASP A 144 -2.99 8.55 32.67
N ILE A 145 -1.76 8.69 32.17
CA ILE A 145 -0.67 7.79 32.49
C ILE A 145 -0.28 8.23 33.90
N PRO A 146 -0.43 7.37 34.93
CA PRO A 146 -0.03 7.72 36.28
C PRO A 146 1.41 8.25 36.23
N LYS A 147 1.64 9.49 36.70
CA LYS A 147 2.96 10.15 36.70
C LYS A 147 4.01 9.45 37.59
N VAL A 148 3.69 8.28 38.13
CA VAL A 148 4.62 7.40 38.82
C VAL A 148 4.35 5.98 38.34
N VAL A 149 5.06 5.56 37.29
CA VAL A 149 5.32 4.13 37.08
C VAL A 149 6.47 3.82 38.05
N PRO A 150 6.30 2.93 39.05
CA PRO A 150 7.43 2.54 39.89
C PRO A 150 8.53 1.99 38.96
N PRO A 151 9.80 2.38 39.17
CA PRO A 151 10.88 1.97 38.29
C PRO A 151 10.94 0.44 38.26
N VAL A 152 10.70 -0.14 37.09
CA VAL A 152 10.98 -1.54 36.83
C VAL A 152 12.50 -1.70 36.98
N GLN A 153 12.94 -2.32 38.06
CA GLN A 153 14.33 -2.67 38.26
C GLN A 153 14.69 -3.82 37.32
N PHE A 154 15.32 -3.49 36.20
CA PHE A 154 16.06 -4.48 35.43
C PHE A 154 17.44 -4.66 36.08
N PRO A 155 17.91 -5.91 36.31
CA PRO A 155 19.27 -6.12 36.77
C PRO A 155 20.25 -5.55 35.72
N PRO A 156 21.27 -4.79 36.12
CA PRO A 156 22.23 -4.21 35.18
C PRO A 156 23.07 -5.33 34.53
N PRO A 157 23.38 -5.23 33.22
CA PRO A 157 24.28 -6.15 32.54
C PRO A 157 25.70 -6.03 33.11
N GLU A 158 26.30 -7.15 33.49
CA GLU A 158 27.71 -7.22 33.89
C GLU A 158 28.58 -6.79 32.70
N HIS A 159 29.37 -5.73 32.89
CA HIS A 159 30.34 -5.14 31.95
C HIS A 159 29.82 -4.11 30.92
N TYR A 160 29.29 -3.00 31.41
CA TYR A 160 29.26 -1.75 30.63
C TYR A 160 30.37 -0.79 31.11
N SER A 161 31.36 -0.55 30.26
CA SER A 161 32.36 0.51 30.45
C SER A 161 31.94 1.74 29.62
N PRO A 162 31.77 2.93 30.22
CA PRO A 162 31.41 4.14 29.48
C PRO A 162 32.60 4.64 28.61
N PRO A 163 32.37 5.18 27.39
CA PRO A 163 33.43 5.79 26.59
C PRO A 163 33.91 7.13 27.15
N GLU A 164 35.21 7.42 27.00
CA GLU A 164 35.87 8.66 27.43
C GLU A 164 35.34 9.93 26.73
N GLU A 165 35.28 11.04 27.48
CA GLU A 165 34.86 12.37 27.01
C GLU A 165 35.73 12.89 25.85
N ILE A 166 35.08 13.20 24.72
CA ILE A 166 35.71 13.87 23.58
C ILE A 166 35.84 15.37 23.89
N LYS A 167 37.06 15.90 23.90
CA LYS A 167 37.33 17.35 24.03
C LYS A 167 37.00 18.12 22.74
N PRO A 168 36.63 19.40 22.82
CA PRO A 168 36.25 20.21 21.65
C PRO A 168 37.45 20.42 20.71
N PHE A 169 37.21 20.31 19.41
CA PHE A 169 38.19 20.56 18.36
C PHE A 169 38.04 22.01 17.87
N ASP A 170 39.04 22.85 18.13
CA ASP A 170 39.13 24.22 17.62
C ASP A 170 39.98 24.28 16.33
N ASP A 171 39.42 25.05 15.40
CA ASP A 171 40.06 25.83 14.34
C ASP A 171 40.50 25.22 12.99
N LYS A 172 40.33 26.07 11.98
CA LYS A 172 40.51 25.88 10.54
C LYS A 172 42.00 25.84 10.17
N SER A 173 42.41 24.78 9.47
CA SER A 173 43.33 24.87 8.31
C SER A 173 43.47 23.48 7.67
N ASP A 174 43.78 23.48 6.38
CA ASP A 174 44.36 22.38 5.60
C ASP A 174 43.36 21.34 5.04
N LEU A 175 42.82 21.61 3.85
CA LEU A 175 43.34 21.18 2.55
C LEU A 175 43.49 19.64 2.42
N PHE A 176 42.58 19.03 1.65
CA PHE A 176 42.72 17.72 1.00
C PHE A 176 44.10 17.55 0.33
N PRO A 177 44.66 16.32 0.26
CA PRO A 177 44.35 15.48 -0.90
C PRO A 177 44.31 13.94 -0.68
N SER A 178 43.41 13.33 -1.47
CA SER A 178 43.50 12.11 -2.30
C SER A 178 44.44 10.93 -1.97
N SER A 179 43.89 9.73 -2.25
CA SER A 179 44.51 8.39 -2.31
C SER A 179 44.90 7.80 -0.95
N VAL A 180 44.64 6.54 -0.60
CA VAL A 180 44.94 5.28 -1.31
C VAL A 180 43.98 4.19 -0.78
N VAL A 181 43.58 3.28 -1.67
CA VAL A 181 42.97 1.98 -1.34
C VAL A 181 44.01 1.11 -0.65
N GLU A 182 43.76 0.63 0.57
CA GLU A 182 44.42 -0.60 1.01
C GLU A 182 43.52 -1.45 1.92
N THR A 183 43.25 -2.62 1.37
CA THR A 183 42.60 -3.79 1.93
C THR A 183 43.37 -4.33 3.13
N SER A 184 42.68 -4.74 4.20
CA SER A 184 42.96 -6.03 4.86
C SER A 184 42.03 -6.32 6.04
N SER A 185 41.52 -7.56 6.03
CA SER A 185 41.12 -8.39 7.18
C SER A 185 39.94 -7.93 8.05
N MET A 186 38.74 -8.38 7.65
CA MET A 186 37.66 -8.73 8.58
C MET A 186 38.09 -9.92 9.45
N PRO A 187 37.76 -9.94 10.76
CA PRO A 187 37.46 -11.17 11.47
C PRO A 187 35.94 -11.44 11.43
N ASP A 188 35.63 -12.72 11.26
CA ASP A 188 34.30 -13.31 11.26
C ASP A 188 33.49 -13.06 12.54
N GLY A 189 32.16 -12.91 12.39
CA GLY A 189 31.23 -13.45 13.39
C GLY A 189 30.55 -12.49 14.37
N ALA A 190 30.41 -11.20 14.06
CA ALA A 190 29.51 -10.32 14.82
C ALA A 190 28.58 -9.58 13.86
N GLU A 191 27.27 -9.78 14.02
CA GLU A 191 26.24 -8.98 13.36
C GLU A 191 26.52 -7.51 13.64
N ALA A 192 27.00 -6.78 12.62
CA ALA A 192 26.93 -5.35 12.62
C ALA A 192 25.44 -4.99 12.58
N GLN A 193 24.85 -4.80 13.75
CA GLN A 193 23.58 -4.10 13.91
C GLN A 193 23.80 -2.68 13.40
N LEU A 194 23.65 -2.52 12.09
CA LEU A 194 23.50 -1.24 11.45
C LEU A 194 22.32 -0.54 12.14
N PRO A 195 22.44 0.75 12.49
CA PRO A 195 21.38 1.46 13.18
C PRO A 195 20.08 1.33 12.37
N PRO A 196 18.92 1.13 13.04
CA PRO A 196 17.66 1.02 12.35
C PRO A 196 17.44 2.30 11.53
N ASP A 197 17.42 2.13 10.21
CA ASP A 197 16.92 3.17 9.31
C ASP A 197 15.42 3.32 9.61
N LYS A 198 15.09 4.34 10.40
CA LYS A 198 13.73 4.60 10.89
C LYS A 198 12.72 4.73 9.75
N ASP A 199 13.18 5.19 8.59
CA ASP A 199 12.32 5.36 7.42
C ASP A 199 11.91 3.98 6.87
N SER A 200 12.86 3.05 6.74
CA SER A 200 12.58 1.67 6.31
C SER A 200 11.66 0.90 7.27
N GLU A 201 11.82 1.07 8.58
CA GLU A 201 10.96 0.43 9.59
C GLU A 201 9.54 1.01 9.56
N MET A 202 9.39 2.33 9.35
CA MET A 202 8.09 2.96 9.17
C MET A 202 7.38 2.42 7.92
N HIS A 203 8.07 2.34 6.78
CA HIS A 203 7.54 1.76 5.54
C HIS A 203 7.13 0.30 5.76
N TYR A 204 7.91 -0.49 6.50
CA TYR A 204 7.55 -1.88 6.80
C TYR A 204 6.24 -1.99 7.61
N HIS A 205 6.08 -1.18 8.65
CA HIS A 205 4.85 -1.16 9.45
C HIS A 205 3.63 -0.65 8.67
N LEU A 206 3.82 0.35 7.81
CA LEU A 206 2.77 0.84 6.93
C LEU A 206 2.35 -0.22 5.90
N GLY A 207 3.31 -0.96 5.35
CA GLY A 207 3.06 -2.10 4.48
C GLY A 207 2.20 -3.18 5.16
N ILE A 208 2.49 -3.49 6.42
CA ILE A 208 1.66 -4.42 7.22
C ILE A 208 0.23 -3.88 7.36
N ALA A 209 0.08 -2.60 7.72
CA ALA A 209 -1.24 -1.99 7.86
C ALA A 209 -2.04 -2.05 6.55
N TYR A 210 -1.43 -1.72 5.41
CA TYR A 210 -2.10 -1.83 4.11
C TYR A 210 -2.43 -3.27 3.73
N LYS A 211 -1.59 -4.25 4.09
CA LYS A 211 -1.86 -5.66 3.86
C LYS A 211 -3.08 -6.14 4.65
N GLU A 212 -3.19 -5.78 5.92
CA GLU A 212 -4.35 -6.11 6.77
C GLU A 212 -5.66 -5.45 6.27
N MET A 213 -5.54 -4.34 5.56
CA MET A 213 -6.67 -3.69 4.87
C MET A 213 -6.96 -4.26 3.47
N GLU A 214 -6.26 -5.34 3.06
CA GLU A 214 -6.32 -5.94 1.72
C GLU A 214 -5.97 -4.97 0.57
N LEU A 215 -5.27 -3.88 0.90
CA LEU A 215 -4.80 -2.87 -0.05
C LEU A 215 -3.43 -3.26 -0.61
N PHE A 216 -3.38 -4.40 -1.31
CA PHE A 216 -2.13 -5.07 -1.67
C PHE A 216 -1.17 -4.21 -2.51
N ASP A 217 -1.66 -3.39 -3.43
CA ASP A 217 -0.80 -2.52 -4.25
C ASP A 217 -0.04 -1.49 -3.42
N TYR A 218 -0.70 -0.92 -2.40
CA TYR A 218 -0.06 0.00 -1.46
C TYR A 218 0.91 -0.75 -0.56
N ALA A 219 0.50 -1.90 -0.02
CA ALA A 219 1.37 -2.74 0.80
C ALA A 219 2.67 -3.11 0.05
N ILE A 220 2.57 -3.50 -1.22
CA ILE A 220 3.71 -3.85 -2.06
C ILE A 220 4.67 -2.66 -2.19
N SER A 221 4.16 -1.48 -2.53
CA SER A 221 4.99 -0.27 -2.66
C SER A 221 5.76 0.03 -1.37
N GLU A 222 5.10 -0.08 -0.21
CA GLU A 222 5.73 0.18 1.09
C GLU A 222 6.79 -0.88 1.44
N PHE A 223 6.52 -2.16 1.18
CA PHE A 223 7.50 -3.23 1.41
C PHE A 223 8.70 -3.14 0.46
N GLU A 224 8.51 -2.67 -0.78
CA GLU A 224 9.61 -2.41 -1.71
C GLU A 224 10.54 -1.31 -1.17
N LEU A 225 9.99 -0.22 -0.65
CA LEU A 225 10.77 0.86 -0.02
C LEU A 225 11.52 0.34 1.22
N ALA A 226 10.84 -0.41 2.09
CA ALA A 226 11.41 -1.01 3.29
C ALA A 226 12.53 -2.03 3.00
N SER A 227 12.49 -2.70 1.84
CA SER A 227 13.47 -3.72 1.44
C SER A 227 14.89 -3.18 1.20
N SER A 228 15.04 -1.85 1.17
CA SER A 228 16.33 -1.18 1.08
C SER A 228 17.20 -1.42 2.33
N ASN A 229 16.60 -1.62 3.50
CA ASN A 229 17.31 -1.94 4.74
C ASN A 229 17.65 -3.45 4.82
N PRO A 230 18.94 -3.84 4.82
CA PRO A 230 19.36 -5.24 4.86
C PRO A 230 18.85 -6.04 6.06
N ALA A 231 18.61 -5.39 7.21
CA ALA A 231 18.17 -6.07 8.44
C ALA A 231 16.75 -6.66 8.31
N ILE A 232 15.86 -5.95 7.61
CA ILE A 232 14.45 -6.34 7.42
C ILE A 232 14.14 -6.81 5.99
N LYS A 233 15.13 -6.76 5.08
CA LYS A 233 14.98 -7.11 3.66
C LYS A 233 14.36 -8.50 3.45
N PHE A 234 14.79 -9.48 4.26
CA PHE A 234 14.21 -10.82 4.21
C PHE A 234 12.70 -10.80 4.52
N ASP A 235 12.31 -10.14 5.61
CA ASP A 235 10.93 -10.07 6.03
C ASP A 235 10.06 -9.28 5.03
N CYS A 236 10.63 -8.25 4.39
CA CYS A 236 9.97 -7.52 3.30
C CYS A 236 9.64 -8.45 2.12
N TYR A 237 10.57 -9.29 1.67
CA TYR A 237 10.29 -10.22 0.57
C TYR A 237 9.26 -11.29 0.95
N ILE A 238 9.25 -11.75 2.20
CA ILE A 238 8.19 -12.66 2.68
C ILE A 238 6.82 -11.97 2.59
N MET A 239 6.73 -10.71 3.02
CA MET A 239 5.49 -9.95 2.96
C MET A 239 5.06 -9.64 1.52
N LEU A 240 5.99 -9.26 0.64
CA LEU A 240 5.74 -9.08 -0.79
C LEU A 240 5.18 -10.36 -1.43
N GLY A 241 5.80 -11.51 -1.14
CA GLY A 241 5.30 -12.82 -1.58
C GLY A 241 3.86 -13.09 -1.12
N SER A 242 3.55 -12.81 0.14
CA SER A 242 2.19 -12.95 0.70
C SER A 242 1.19 -12.02 0.01
N CYS A 243 1.53 -10.75 -0.19
CA CYS A 243 0.67 -9.78 -0.85
C CYS A 243 0.36 -10.18 -2.30
N PHE A 244 1.35 -10.64 -3.06
CA PHE A 244 1.14 -11.12 -4.43
C PHE A 244 0.28 -12.40 -4.47
N LEU A 245 0.43 -13.30 -3.50
CA LEU A 245 -0.43 -14.49 -3.39
C LEU A 245 -1.89 -14.13 -3.11
N GLU A 246 -2.13 -13.23 -2.16
CA GLU A 246 -3.48 -12.79 -1.79
C GLU A 246 -4.14 -12.00 -2.92
N LYS A 247 -3.35 -11.25 -3.70
CA LYS A 247 -3.79 -10.59 -4.94
C LYS A 247 -4.06 -11.58 -6.09
N GLY A 248 -3.52 -12.80 -6.02
CA GLY A 248 -3.62 -13.84 -7.05
C GLY A 248 -2.56 -13.79 -8.15
N ASP A 249 -1.56 -12.91 -8.04
CA ASP A 249 -0.41 -12.86 -8.95
C ASP A 249 0.70 -13.81 -8.47
N ASN A 250 0.43 -15.10 -8.62
CA ASN A 250 1.27 -16.17 -8.08
C ASN A 250 2.68 -16.19 -8.69
N ALA A 251 2.83 -15.73 -9.94
CA ALA A 251 4.13 -15.68 -10.61
C ALA A 251 5.06 -14.64 -9.95
N GLN A 252 4.53 -13.45 -9.63
CA GLN A 252 5.29 -12.44 -8.89
C GLN A 252 5.61 -12.89 -7.48
N ALA A 253 4.69 -13.57 -6.79
CA ALA A 253 4.95 -14.11 -5.46
C ALA A 253 6.17 -15.06 -5.46
N ILE A 254 6.23 -15.99 -6.42
CA ILE A 254 7.37 -16.90 -6.58
C ILE A 254 8.66 -16.11 -6.83
N GLN A 255 8.62 -15.06 -7.64
CA GLN A 255 9.81 -14.24 -7.92
C GLN A 255 10.34 -13.56 -6.66
N GLN A 256 9.48 -12.89 -5.89
CA GLN A 256 9.90 -12.18 -4.67
C GLN A 256 10.48 -13.13 -3.61
N LEU A 257 9.88 -14.31 -3.46
CA LEU A 257 10.38 -15.32 -2.54
C LEU A 257 11.71 -15.94 -3.04
N LYS A 258 11.93 -16.04 -4.36
CA LYS A 258 13.25 -16.45 -4.89
C LYS A 258 14.34 -15.41 -4.63
N GLU A 259 14.01 -14.11 -4.62
CA GLU A 259 14.94 -13.05 -4.21
C GLU A 259 15.31 -13.21 -2.72
N ALA A 260 14.33 -13.51 -1.86
CA ALA A 260 14.60 -13.83 -0.45
C ALA A 260 15.58 -15.00 -0.28
N ALA A 261 15.50 -16.01 -1.16
CA ALA A 261 16.39 -17.17 -1.16
C ALA A 261 17.85 -16.84 -1.52
N GLN A 262 18.10 -15.70 -2.19
CA GLN A 262 19.46 -15.25 -2.51
C GLN A 262 20.18 -14.59 -1.32
N ILE A 263 19.45 -14.28 -0.24
CA ILE A 263 20.03 -13.70 0.97
C ILE A 263 20.91 -14.75 1.65
N LYS A 264 22.19 -14.42 1.86
CA LYS A 264 23.15 -15.31 2.50
C LYS A 264 22.98 -15.32 4.03
N GLY A 265 23.28 -16.45 4.66
CA GLY A 265 23.28 -16.57 6.12
C GLY A 265 21.90 -16.65 6.76
N LEU A 266 20.87 -17.11 6.02
CA LEU A 266 19.56 -17.33 6.60
C LEU A 266 19.59 -18.38 7.71
N THR A 267 18.96 -18.05 8.85
CA THR A 267 18.77 -18.99 9.94
C THR A 267 17.84 -20.13 9.51
N ARG A 268 17.91 -21.26 10.23
CA ARG A 268 17.02 -22.41 9.98
C ARG A 268 15.54 -22.01 10.04
N GLU A 269 15.16 -21.15 10.98
CA GLU A 269 13.80 -20.62 11.10
C GLU A 269 13.37 -19.81 9.87
N LYS A 270 14.23 -18.90 9.39
CA LYS A 270 13.97 -18.13 8.16
C LYS A 270 13.86 -19.03 6.94
N LEU A 271 14.68 -20.08 6.84
CA LEU A 271 14.59 -21.08 5.78
C LEU A 271 13.26 -21.85 5.81
N VAL A 272 12.81 -22.30 6.98
CA VAL A 272 11.49 -22.94 7.15
C VAL A 272 10.37 -22.03 6.64
N ARG A 273 10.35 -20.77 7.10
CA ARG A 273 9.36 -19.77 6.69
C ARG A 273 9.41 -19.50 5.18
N LEU A 274 10.59 -19.38 4.61
CA LEU A 274 10.80 -19.15 3.18
C LEU A 274 10.28 -20.33 2.34
N HIS A 275 10.71 -21.55 2.65
CA HIS A 275 10.29 -22.74 1.92
C HIS A 275 8.78 -22.98 2.03
N PHE A 276 8.18 -22.71 3.19
CA PHE A 276 6.74 -22.84 3.34
C PHE A 276 5.99 -21.84 2.44
N ASN A 277 6.39 -20.56 2.43
CA ASN A 277 5.78 -19.55 1.55
C ASN A 277 6.01 -19.85 0.06
N LEU A 278 7.19 -20.35 -0.34
CA LEU A 278 7.43 -20.80 -1.71
C LEU A 278 6.54 -21.98 -2.09
N GLY A 279 6.34 -22.93 -1.19
CA GLY A 279 5.44 -24.07 -1.39
C GLY A 279 4.00 -23.61 -1.63
N LEU A 280 3.51 -22.67 -0.82
CA LEU A 280 2.20 -22.04 -1.01
C LEU A 280 2.10 -21.33 -2.37
N ALA A 281 3.15 -20.61 -2.78
CA ALA A 281 3.18 -19.91 -4.05
C ALA A 281 3.18 -20.85 -5.26
N TYR A 282 3.96 -21.94 -5.21
CA TYR A 282 3.93 -22.98 -6.23
C TYR A 282 2.58 -23.71 -6.27
N GLU A 283 1.97 -24.00 -5.12
CA GLU A 283 0.63 -24.60 -5.06
C GLU A 283 -0.40 -23.69 -5.75
N ALA A 284 -0.43 -22.41 -5.40
CA ALA A 284 -1.35 -21.43 -5.99
C ALA A 284 -1.13 -21.25 -7.50
N ASN A 285 0.12 -21.33 -7.97
CA ASN A 285 0.47 -21.26 -9.39
C ASN A 285 0.21 -22.57 -10.15
N GLY A 286 -0.30 -23.63 -9.50
CA GLY A 286 -0.58 -24.93 -10.11
C GLY A 286 0.67 -25.82 -10.32
N MET A 287 1.83 -25.42 -9.82
CA MET A 287 3.10 -26.15 -9.93
C MET A 287 3.21 -27.22 -8.83
N LEU A 288 2.27 -28.17 -8.82
CA LEU A 288 2.06 -29.10 -7.69
C LEU A 288 3.29 -29.95 -7.33
N SER A 289 4.08 -30.37 -8.32
CA SER A 289 5.30 -31.14 -8.09
C SER A 289 6.36 -30.33 -7.33
N GLN A 290 6.54 -29.07 -7.72
CA GLN A 290 7.48 -28.15 -7.05
C GLN A 290 6.97 -27.77 -5.66
N ALA A 291 5.66 -27.57 -5.51
CA ALA A 291 5.04 -27.32 -4.22
C ALA A 291 5.30 -28.48 -3.24
N MET A 292 5.06 -29.73 -3.68
CA MET A 292 5.35 -30.92 -2.86
C MET A 292 6.83 -31.02 -2.50
N GLU A 293 7.74 -30.82 -3.45
CA GLU A 293 9.18 -30.84 -3.15
C GLU A 293 9.55 -29.78 -2.11
N THR A 294 9.04 -28.57 -2.26
CA THR A 294 9.33 -27.45 -1.35
C THR A 294 8.75 -27.70 0.05
N PHE A 295 7.53 -28.23 0.17
CA PHE A 295 6.98 -28.62 1.47
C PHE A 295 7.76 -29.76 2.12
N ASN A 296 8.29 -30.71 1.35
CA ASN A 296 9.19 -31.72 1.91
C ASN A 296 10.51 -31.11 2.43
N GLN A 297 11.01 -30.03 1.80
CA GLN A 297 12.16 -29.30 2.35
C GLN A 297 11.82 -28.65 3.69
N VAL A 298 10.61 -28.11 3.86
CA VAL A 298 10.12 -27.64 5.17
C VAL A 298 10.20 -28.75 6.20
N LEU A 299 9.68 -29.96 5.90
CA LEU A 299 9.71 -31.08 6.83
C LEU A 299 11.11 -31.64 7.12
N ARG A 300 12.08 -31.44 6.23
CA ARG A 300 13.49 -31.77 6.55
C ARG A 300 14.10 -30.78 7.54
N LEU A 301 13.64 -29.54 7.53
CA LEU A 301 14.10 -28.49 8.44
C LEU A 301 13.31 -28.49 9.75
N ASP A 302 12.03 -28.82 9.72
CA ASP A 302 11.17 -28.97 10.88
C ASP A 302 10.16 -30.09 10.62
N GLU A 303 10.49 -31.29 11.12
CA GLU A 303 9.67 -32.49 10.95
C GLU A 303 8.27 -32.34 11.57
N SER A 304 8.13 -31.46 12.57
CA SER A 304 6.90 -31.23 13.32
C SER A 304 5.99 -30.16 12.71
N PHE A 305 6.39 -29.54 11.59
CA PHE A 305 5.66 -28.45 10.97
C PHE A 305 4.32 -28.92 10.36
N SER A 306 3.25 -28.77 11.14
CA SER A 306 1.95 -29.38 10.89
C SER A 306 1.31 -28.94 9.57
N GLU A 307 1.42 -27.66 9.22
CA GLU A 307 0.79 -27.09 8.03
C GLU A 307 1.41 -27.68 6.75
N ALA A 308 2.72 -27.93 6.72
CA ALA A 308 3.37 -28.55 5.57
C ALA A 308 2.92 -30.01 5.39
N GLN A 309 2.76 -30.76 6.48
CA GLN A 309 2.25 -32.14 6.42
C GLN A 309 0.82 -32.19 5.84
N GLU A 310 -0.05 -31.29 6.28
CA GLU A 310 -1.43 -31.20 5.78
C GLU A 310 -1.45 -30.86 4.29
N ARG A 311 -0.65 -29.88 3.86
CA ARG A 311 -0.55 -29.47 2.45
C ARG A 311 -0.06 -30.61 1.57
N ILE A 312 0.98 -31.35 1.97
CA ILE A 312 1.48 -32.51 1.21
C ILE A 312 0.39 -33.57 1.09
N LYS A 313 -0.31 -33.91 2.18
CA LYS A 313 -1.39 -34.90 2.15
C LYS A 313 -2.51 -34.50 1.19
N LYS A 314 -2.89 -33.22 1.18
CA LYS A 314 -3.89 -32.67 0.24
C LYS A 314 -3.41 -32.78 -1.21
N LEU A 315 -2.16 -32.43 -1.50
CA LEU A 315 -1.59 -32.53 -2.84
C LEU A 315 -1.52 -33.98 -3.36
N GLN A 316 -1.19 -34.95 -2.49
CA GLN A 316 -1.19 -36.37 -2.86
C GLN A 316 -2.59 -36.90 -3.21
N GLN A 317 -3.64 -36.35 -2.59
CA GLN A 317 -5.02 -36.74 -2.90
C GLN A 317 -5.49 -36.20 -4.25
N LEU A 318 -4.99 -35.04 -4.68
CA LEU A 318 -5.31 -34.43 -5.97
C LEU A 318 -4.62 -35.14 -7.16
N GLN A 319 -3.61 -35.97 -6.89
CA GLN A 319 -2.86 -36.73 -7.91
C GLN A 319 -3.36 -38.17 -8.10
N LYS A 320 -4.40 -38.59 -7.35
CA LYS A 320 -5.06 -39.90 -7.51
C LYS A 320 -6.32 -39.76 -8.35
#